data_AF-A0A8J2LGJ1-F1
#
_entry.id   AF-A0A8J2LGJ1-F1
#
_cell.length_a   1.000
_cell.length_b   1.000
_cell.length_c   1.000
_cell.angle_alpha   90.00
_cell.angle_beta   90.00
_cell.angle_gamma   90.00
#
_symmetry.space_group_name_H-M   'P 1'
#
loop_
_entity.id
_entity.type
_entity.pdbx_description
1 polymer ?
#
loop_
_entity_poly.entity_id
_entity_poly.type
_entity_poly.pdbx_seq_one_letter_code
_entity_poly.pdbx_strand_id
1 'polypeptide(L)'
;MKFLIFTVLIAVVNSSLPVEKTCGDIKCPDHHFCSPIDHTCRPCEQICDRNASNYDHTRCEAGCQDYLHDHVYLRRNSTNFSELATKDEIESLRVLLYIVICTTIPTLIFIIAFGCIKFMGAWERRKRQNKKKTIVSSVIYNNKHGKEHQAKVIENNNENKRRSMRMEREPSESTLPDYSYDNPNMSHSPVNTV
;
A
#
# COMPACT_ATOMS: atom_id res chain seq x y z
N MET A 1 -1.52 -11.93 -11.98
CA MET A 1 -2.64 -11.17 -11.37
C MET A 1 -2.29 -9.69 -11.47
N LYS A 2 -2.82 -9.01 -12.49
CA LYS A 2 -2.60 -7.59 -12.76
C LYS A 2 -3.48 -6.78 -11.79
N PHE A 3 -2.88 -5.99 -10.92
CA PHE A 3 -3.61 -5.09 -10.03
C PHE A 3 -4.04 -3.86 -10.84
N LEU A 4 -5.36 -3.73 -11.06
CA LEU A 4 -5.98 -2.55 -11.64
C LEU A 4 -5.77 -1.34 -10.71
N ILE A 5 -4.96 -0.41 -11.16
CA ILE A 5 -4.80 0.91 -10.56
C ILE A 5 -6.02 1.73 -11.03
N PHE A 6 -7.00 1.92 -10.15
CA PHE A 6 -8.06 2.90 -10.35
C PHE A 6 -7.51 4.28 -9.99
N THR A 7 -6.83 4.93 -10.93
CA THR A 7 -6.56 6.37 -10.86
C THR A 7 -7.87 7.11 -11.16
N VAL A 8 -8.48 7.66 -10.11
CA VAL A 8 -9.58 8.62 -10.23
C VAL A 8 -9.00 9.92 -10.81
N LEU A 9 -9.20 10.12 -12.11
CA LEU A 9 -8.92 11.38 -12.79
C LEU A 9 -10.07 12.35 -12.51
N ILE A 10 -9.83 13.30 -11.60
CA ILE A 10 -10.73 14.45 -11.42
C ILE A 10 -10.44 15.40 -12.57
N ALA A 11 -11.27 15.37 -13.62
CA ALA A 11 -11.24 16.35 -14.69
C ALA A 11 -11.92 17.63 -14.18
N VAL A 12 -11.13 18.66 -13.91
CA VAL A 12 -11.64 20.02 -13.66
C VAL A 12 -11.90 20.66 -15.01
N VAL A 13 -13.17 20.86 -15.36
CA VAL A 13 -13.57 21.54 -16.59
C VAL A 13 -13.66 23.05 -16.29
N ASN A 14 -12.71 23.83 -16.79
CA ASN A 14 -12.75 25.28 -16.73
C ASN A 14 -13.56 25.81 -17.92
N SER A 15 -14.82 26.17 -17.69
CA SER A 15 -15.67 26.84 -18.67
C SER A 15 -15.36 28.35 -18.65
N SER A 16 -14.68 28.88 -19.67
CA SER A 16 -14.56 30.32 -19.89
C SER A 16 -15.55 30.75 -20.96
N LEU A 17 -16.45 31.69 -20.64
CA LEU A 17 -17.34 32.32 -21.62
C LEU A 17 -16.54 33.37 -22.42
N PRO A 18 -16.49 33.31 -23.76
CA PRO A 18 -15.89 34.36 -24.56
C PRO A 18 -16.84 35.57 -24.62
N VAL A 19 -16.60 36.57 -23.77
CA VAL A 19 -17.33 37.86 -23.79
C VAL A 19 -16.51 38.87 -24.60
N GLU A 20 -16.39 38.67 -25.90
CA GLU A 20 -15.79 39.68 -26.78
C GLU A 20 -16.89 40.46 -27.52
N LYS A 21 -17.01 41.76 -27.22
CA LYS A 21 -18.06 42.64 -27.77
C LYS A 21 -17.50 43.55 -28.85
N THR A 22 -17.91 43.32 -30.09
CA THR A 22 -17.53 44.15 -31.25
C THR A 22 -18.61 45.20 -31.51
N CYS A 23 -18.20 46.47 -31.67
CA CYS A 23 -19.07 47.60 -32.00
C CYS A 23 -18.73 48.11 -33.41
N GLY A 24 -19.31 47.52 -34.45
CA GLY A 24 -18.81 47.70 -35.81
C GLY A 24 -17.38 47.18 -35.94
N ASP A 25 -16.45 48.06 -36.31
CA ASP A 25 -15.02 47.73 -36.46
C ASP A 25 -14.18 48.02 -35.21
N ILE A 26 -14.76 48.62 -34.17
CA ILE A 26 -14.05 48.98 -32.93
C ILE A 26 -14.42 48.04 -31.79
N LYS A 27 -13.41 47.70 -30.98
CA LYS A 27 -13.61 47.00 -29.71
C LYS A 27 -13.83 48.05 -28.62
N CYS A 28 -14.96 47.97 -27.93
CA CYS A 28 -15.22 48.88 -26.82
C CYS A 28 -14.34 48.54 -25.62
N PRO A 29 -13.91 49.55 -24.84
CA PRO A 29 -13.22 49.32 -23.57
C PRO A 29 -14.11 48.56 -22.58
N ASP A 30 -13.49 48.03 -21.54
CA ASP A 30 -14.21 47.43 -20.41
C ASP A 30 -15.23 48.44 -19.85
N HIS A 31 -16.39 47.93 -19.42
CA HIS A 31 -17.49 48.73 -18.85
C HIS A 31 -18.11 49.75 -19.81
N HIS A 32 -17.93 49.56 -21.12
CA HIS A 32 -18.60 50.32 -22.15
C HIS A 32 -19.51 49.43 -23.00
N PHE A 33 -20.63 50.00 -23.46
CA PHE A 33 -21.52 49.36 -24.41
C PHE A 33 -21.52 50.09 -25.75
N CYS A 34 -21.87 49.37 -26.81
CA CYS A 34 -22.04 49.94 -28.15
C CYS A 34 -23.41 50.61 -28.28
N SER A 35 -23.45 51.92 -28.55
CA SER A 35 -24.71 52.59 -28.87
C SER A 35 -25.25 52.10 -30.22
N PRO A 36 -26.52 51.66 -30.32
CA PRO A 36 -27.08 51.17 -31.58
C PRO A 36 -27.38 52.28 -32.59
N ILE A 37 -27.35 53.55 -32.17
CA ILE A 37 -27.69 54.70 -33.02
C ILE A 37 -26.44 55.24 -33.71
N ASP A 38 -25.39 55.51 -32.92
CA ASP A 38 -24.20 56.20 -33.41
C ASP A 38 -22.99 55.27 -33.56
N HIS A 39 -23.12 53.98 -33.20
CA HIS A 39 -22.01 53.02 -33.14
C HIS A 39 -20.81 53.49 -32.30
N THR A 40 -21.06 54.37 -31.32
CA THR A 40 -20.05 54.87 -30.37
C THR A 40 -20.08 54.06 -29.08
N CYS A 41 -18.91 53.77 -28.51
CA CYS A 41 -18.79 53.19 -27.18
C CYS A 41 -19.19 54.22 -26.11
N ARG A 42 -20.13 53.87 -25.23
CA ARG A 42 -20.62 54.72 -24.12
C ARG A 42 -20.51 53.98 -22.80
N PRO A 43 -20.35 54.67 -21.66
CA PRO A 43 -20.18 54.02 -20.36
C PRO A 43 -21.48 53.31 -19.92
N CYS A 44 -21.31 52.11 -19.37
CA CYS A 44 -22.42 51.28 -18.89
C CYS A 44 -23.25 51.92 -17.77
N GLU A 45 -22.65 52.80 -16.97
CA GLU A 45 -23.35 53.52 -15.90
C GLU A 45 -24.59 54.28 -16.41
N GLN A 46 -24.54 54.87 -17.60
CA GLN A 46 -25.64 55.69 -18.14
C GLN A 46 -26.90 54.88 -18.48
N ILE A 47 -26.76 53.60 -18.83
CA ILE A 47 -27.87 52.73 -19.25
C ILE A 47 -28.27 51.74 -18.14
N CYS A 48 -27.35 51.44 -17.24
CA CYS A 48 -27.56 50.52 -16.12
C CYS A 48 -27.96 51.20 -14.82
N ASP A 49 -27.86 52.53 -14.70
CA ASP A 49 -28.34 53.26 -13.53
C ASP A 49 -29.87 53.31 -13.51
N ARG A 50 -30.47 52.71 -12.47
CA ARG A 50 -31.93 52.67 -12.26
C ARG A 50 -32.53 54.04 -12.00
N ASN A 51 -31.73 55.01 -11.59
CA ASN A 51 -32.17 56.37 -11.32
C ASN A 51 -32.06 57.28 -12.56
N ALA A 52 -31.37 56.82 -13.61
CA ALA A 52 -31.25 57.57 -14.86
C ALA A 52 -32.54 57.43 -15.69
N SER A 53 -32.93 58.51 -16.37
CA SER A 53 -34.09 58.52 -17.28
C SER A 53 -33.93 57.60 -18.50
N ASN A 54 -32.69 57.20 -18.81
CA ASN A 54 -32.34 56.36 -19.96
C ASN A 54 -32.07 54.89 -19.56
N TYR A 55 -32.56 54.46 -18.40
CA TYR A 55 -32.40 53.08 -17.93
C TYR A 55 -33.07 52.08 -18.89
N ASP A 56 -32.30 51.15 -19.42
CA ASP A 56 -32.80 50.03 -20.23
C ASP A 56 -32.14 48.74 -19.77
N HIS A 57 -32.92 47.92 -19.06
CA HIS A 57 -32.48 46.64 -18.50
C HIS A 57 -31.95 45.69 -19.58
N THR A 58 -32.64 45.59 -20.72
CA THR A 58 -32.32 44.59 -21.75
C THR A 58 -31.00 44.95 -22.43
N ARG A 59 -30.81 46.24 -22.73
CA ARG A 59 -29.55 46.73 -23.32
C ARG A 59 -28.40 46.71 -22.32
N CYS A 60 -28.67 47.01 -21.06
CA CYS A 60 -27.68 46.89 -19.99
C CYS A 60 -27.19 45.44 -19.86
N GLU A 61 -28.08 44.44 -19.78
CA GLU A 61 -27.66 43.04 -19.63
C GLU A 61 -26.87 42.50 -20.85
N ALA A 62 -27.28 42.90 -22.06
CA ALA A 62 -26.56 42.49 -23.27
C ALA A 62 -25.20 43.20 -23.41
N GLY A 63 -25.16 44.51 -23.17
CA GLY A 63 -23.99 45.35 -23.43
C GLY A 63 -23.00 45.45 -22.27
N CYS A 64 -23.41 45.18 -21.03
CA CYS A 64 -22.69 45.57 -19.82
C CYS A 64 -22.46 44.43 -18.82
N GLN A 65 -22.36 43.18 -19.27
CA GLN A 65 -22.09 42.03 -18.41
C GLN A 65 -20.91 42.21 -17.46
N ASP A 66 -19.77 42.74 -17.92
CA ASP A 66 -18.58 42.94 -17.07
C ASP A 66 -18.84 43.97 -15.97
N TYR A 67 -19.47 45.10 -16.33
CA TYR A 67 -19.89 46.13 -15.37
C TYR A 67 -20.89 45.59 -14.35
N LEU A 68 -21.87 44.79 -14.78
CA LEU A 68 -22.84 44.15 -13.88
C LEU A 68 -22.17 43.15 -12.95
N HIS A 69 -21.22 42.36 -13.47
CA HIS A 69 -20.48 41.37 -12.70
C HIS A 69 -19.62 42.05 -11.64
N ASP A 70 -18.92 43.13 -11.98
CA ASP A 70 -18.12 43.92 -11.05
C ASP A 70 -18.99 44.65 -10.02
N HIS A 71 -20.14 45.20 -10.42
CA HIS A 71 -21.09 45.78 -9.47
C HIS A 71 -21.67 44.75 -8.50
N VAL A 72 -21.95 43.54 -8.96
CA VAL A 72 -22.39 42.44 -8.09
C VAL A 72 -21.25 42.01 -7.18
N TYR A 73 -20.02 41.93 -7.66
CA TYR A 73 -18.85 41.61 -6.85
C TYR A 73 -18.63 42.67 -5.76
N LEU A 74 -18.67 43.96 -6.11
CA LEU A 74 -18.51 45.07 -5.18
C LEU A 74 -19.67 45.18 -4.19
N ARG A 75 -20.93 44.96 -4.63
CA ARG A 75 -22.10 44.94 -3.74
C ARG A 75 -22.07 43.75 -2.80
N ARG A 76 -21.68 42.57 -3.31
CA ARG A 76 -21.51 41.37 -2.49
C ARG A 76 -20.39 41.55 -1.49
N ASN A 77 -19.33 42.27 -1.86
CA ASN A 77 -18.28 42.63 -0.91
C ASN A 77 -18.80 43.60 0.15
N SER A 78 -19.51 44.67 -0.21
CA SER A 78 -19.93 45.69 0.76
C SER A 78 -21.02 45.26 1.75
N THR A 79 -21.97 44.42 1.34
CA THR A 79 -23.02 43.93 2.26
C THR A 79 -22.57 42.73 3.09
N ASN A 80 -21.58 41.95 2.64
CA ASN A 80 -21.18 40.71 3.32
C ASN A 80 -19.88 40.83 4.12
N PHE A 81 -19.05 41.86 3.91
CA PHE A 81 -17.74 41.96 4.58
C PHE A 81 -17.84 42.13 6.10
N SER A 82 -18.88 42.79 6.62
CA SER A 82 -18.97 43.04 8.06
C SER A 82 -19.61 41.91 8.87
N GLU A 83 -20.40 41.01 8.26
CA GLU A 83 -21.16 39.97 8.99
C GLU A 83 -20.92 38.53 8.50
N LEU A 84 -20.55 38.31 7.23
CA LEU A 84 -20.21 36.97 6.71
C LEU A 84 -18.72 36.61 6.82
N ALA A 85 -17.80 37.58 6.94
CA ALA A 85 -16.37 37.29 7.07
C ALA A 85 -16.05 36.36 8.27
N THR A 86 -16.86 36.39 9.33
CA THR A 86 -16.68 35.47 10.47
C THR A 86 -17.41 34.14 10.32
N LYS A 87 -18.42 34.01 9.44
CA LYS A 87 -19.22 32.78 9.29
C LYS A 87 -18.80 31.95 8.06
N ASP A 88 -18.55 32.57 6.92
CA ASP A 88 -18.11 31.87 5.70
C ASP A 88 -16.69 31.32 5.85
N GLU A 89 -15.80 31.99 6.59
CA GLU A 89 -14.48 31.45 6.92
C GLU A 89 -14.59 30.21 7.82
N ILE A 90 -15.53 30.21 8.77
CA ILE A 90 -15.77 29.05 9.65
C ILE A 90 -16.42 27.90 8.86
N GLU A 91 -17.35 28.20 7.95
CA GLU A 91 -18.06 27.19 7.17
C GLU A 91 -17.17 26.58 6.07
N SER A 92 -16.40 27.39 5.36
CA SER A 92 -15.40 26.91 4.40
C SER A 92 -14.31 26.08 5.09
N LEU A 93 -13.85 26.48 6.28
CA LEU A 93 -12.92 25.69 7.08
C LEU A 93 -13.54 24.36 7.53
N ARG A 94 -14.82 24.35 7.91
CA ARG A 94 -15.56 23.11 8.22
C ARG A 94 -15.67 22.20 7.02
N VAL A 95 -16.02 22.72 5.85
CA VAL A 95 -16.12 21.93 4.61
C VAL A 95 -14.76 21.35 4.23
N LEU A 96 -13.69 22.16 4.30
CA LEU A 96 -12.34 21.71 4.04
C LEU A 96 -11.89 20.62 5.03
N LEU A 97 -12.19 20.79 6.32
CA LEU A 97 -11.90 19.82 7.36
C LEU A 97 -12.69 18.51 7.15
N TYR A 98 -13.97 18.59 6.77
CA TYR A 98 -14.76 17.42 6.39
C TYR A 98 -14.16 16.69 5.19
N ILE A 99 -13.75 17.41 4.14
CA ILE A 99 -13.12 16.80 2.95
C ILE A 99 -11.82 16.10 3.34
N VAL A 100 -10.97 16.75 4.15
CA VAL A 100 -9.71 16.16 4.62
C VAL A 100 -9.97 14.91 5.46
N ILE A 101 -10.93 14.94 6.39
CA ILE A 101 -11.26 13.77 7.23
C ILE A 101 -11.84 12.64 6.38
N CYS A 102 -12.81 12.95 5.51
CA CYS A 102 -13.46 11.98 4.64
C CYS A 102 -12.51 11.35 3.62
N THR A 103 -11.38 11.97 3.31
CA THR A 103 -10.38 11.41 2.38
C THR A 103 -9.23 10.70 3.10
N THR A 104 -8.78 11.22 4.25
CA THR A 104 -7.65 10.66 5.01
C THR A 104 -8.01 9.38 5.76
N ILE A 105 -9.19 9.30 6.36
CA ILE A 105 -9.62 8.11 7.11
C ILE A 105 -9.75 6.88 6.19
N PRO A 106 -10.50 6.90 5.08
CA PRO A 106 -10.63 5.71 4.24
C PRO A 106 -9.32 5.31 3.56
N THR A 107 -8.43 6.26 3.24
CA THR A 107 -7.11 5.93 2.68
C THR A 107 -6.24 5.20 3.71
N LEU A 108 -6.23 5.63 4.97
CA LEU A 108 -5.53 4.92 6.05
C LEU A 108 -6.11 3.51 6.28
N ILE A 109 -7.44 3.37 6.33
CA ILE A 109 -8.11 2.07 6.48
C ILE A 109 -7.73 1.15 5.32
N PHE A 110 -7.70 1.66 4.09
CA PHE A 110 -7.34 0.89 2.91
C PHE A 110 -5.89 0.38 2.97
N ILE A 111 -4.95 1.23 3.38
CA ILE A 111 -3.53 0.85 3.55
C ILE A 111 -3.38 -0.25 4.61
N ILE A 112 -4.05 -0.10 5.76
CA ILE A 112 -4.01 -1.09 6.85
C ILE A 112 -4.62 -2.41 6.38
N ALA A 113 -5.80 -2.39 5.77
CA ALA A 113 -6.46 -3.59 5.26
C ALA A 113 -5.59 -4.32 4.24
N PHE A 114 -4.98 -3.59 3.31
CA PHE A 114 -4.10 -4.16 2.29
C PHE A 114 -2.82 -4.75 2.90
N GLY A 115 -2.24 -4.06 3.88
CA GLY A 115 -1.12 -4.54 4.69
C GLY A 115 -1.46 -5.83 5.42
N CYS A 116 -2.61 -5.89 6.10
CA CYS A 116 -3.11 -7.06 6.81
C CYS A 116 -3.31 -8.25 5.86
N ILE A 117 -3.91 -8.05 4.67
CA ILE A 117 -4.12 -9.12 3.69
C ILE A 117 -2.78 -9.69 3.21
N LYS A 118 -1.81 -8.82 2.89
CA LYS A 118 -0.47 -9.24 2.45
C LYS A 118 0.30 -9.94 3.56
N PHE A 119 0.20 -9.43 4.79
CA PHE A 119 0.86 -10.00 5.96
C PHE A 119 0.28 -11.37 6.31
N MET A 120 -1.05 -11.51 6.38
CA MET A 120 -1.71 -12.80 6.60
C MET A 120 -1.40 -13.79 5.48
N GLY A 121 -1.39 -13.35 4.21
CA GLY A 121 -1.00 -14.19 3.09
C GLY A 121 0.46 -14.68 3.16
N ALA A 122 1.39 -13.82 3.56
CA ALA A 122 2.79 -14.18 3.77
C ALA A 122 2.97 -15.09 4.99
N TRP A 123 2.25 -14.81 6.07
CA TRP A 123 2.23 -15.61 7.29
C TRP A 123 1.74 -17.03 7.03
N GLU A 124 0.66 -17.19 6.27
CA GLU A 124 0.12 -18.50 5.96
C GLU A 124 1.08 -19.30 5.07
N ARG A 125 1.76 -18.64 4.13
CA ARG A 125 2.85 -19.28 3.36
C ARG A 125 3.97 -19.78 4.27
N ARG A 126 4.40 -19.00 5.28
CA ARG A 126 5.39 -19.44 6.26
C ARG A 126 4.90 -20.66 7.07
N LYS A 127 3.63 -20.67 7.50
CA LYS A 127 3.03 -21.81 8.21
C LYS A 127 3.06 -23.10 7.38
N ARG A 128 2.79 -23.01 6.06
CA ARG A 128 2.88 -24.16 5.14
C ARG A 128 4.31 -24.66 4.95
N GLN A 129 5.31 -23.78 4.94
CA GLN A 129 6.72 -24.21 4.83
C GLN A 129 7.23 -24.90 6.11
N ASN A 130 6.85 -24.42 7.30
CA ASN A 130 7.27 -25.04 8.56
C ASN A 130 6.71 -26.46 8.72
N LYS A 131 5.46 -26.72 8.30
CA LYS A 131 4.89 -28.08 8.29
C LYS A 131 5.62 -29.06 7.37
N LYS A 132 6.14 -28.59 6.23
CA LYS A 132 6.90 -29.45 5.30
C LYS A 132 8.27 -29.83 5.88
N LYS A 133 8.92 -28.93 6.62
CA LYS A 133 10.22 -29.20 7.26
C LYS A 133 10.11 -30.27 8.36
N THR A 134 9.05 -30.28 9.17
CA THR A 134 8.86 -31.31 10.20
C THR A 134 8.60 -32.70 9.60
N ILE A 135 7.82 -32.79 8.52
CA ILE A 135 7.56 -34.07 7.83
C ILE A 135 8.84 -34.60 7.17
N VAL A 136 9.61 -33.76 6.48
CA VAL A 136 10.87 -34.19 5.86
C VAL A 136 11.90 -34.60 6.91
N SER A 137 12.00 -33.85 8.02
CA SER A 137 12.92 -34.19 9.11
C SER A 137 12.57 -35.52 9.80
N SER A 138 11.29 -35.83 9.99
CA SER A 138 10.87 -37.11 10.59
C SER A 138 11.08 -38.29 9.63
N VAL A 139 10.85 -38.11 8.33
CA VAL A 139 11.14 -39.14 7.31
C VAL A 139 12.65 -39.42 7.21
N ILE A 140 13.50 -38.39 7.27
CA ILE A 140 14.96 -38.57 7.27
C ILE A 140 15.43 -39.27 8.55
N TYR A 141 14.90 -38.90 9.72
CA TYR A 141 15.25 -39.54 10.99
C TYR A 141 14.88 -41.03 11.01
N ASN A 142 13.66 -41.36 10.57
CA ASN A 142 13.19 -42.75 10.50
C ASN A 142 13.97 -43.59 9.48
N ASN A 143 14.36 -43.01 8.34
CA ASN A 143 15.23 -43.68 7.37
C ASN A 143 16.65 -43.94 7.91
N LYS A 144 17.16 -43.06 8.78
CA LYS A 144 18.48 -43.23 9.39
C LYS A 144 18.47 -44.35 10.44
N HIS A 145 17.46 -44.36 11.32
CA HIS A 145 17.31 -45.41 12.33
C HIS A 145 16.94 -46.78 11.75
N GLY A 146 16.16 -46.81 10.65
CA GLY A 146 15.83 -48.05 9.95
C GLY A 146 17.04 -48.73 9.31
N LYS A 147 18.01 -47.95 8.81
CA LYS A 147 19.27 -48.49 8.24
C LYS A 147 20.21 -49.05 9.31
N GLU A 148 20.26 -48.47 10.51
CA GLU A 148 21.03 -49.03 11.63
C GLU A 148 20.47 -50.38 12.12
N HIS A 149 19.14 -50.52 12.18
CA HIS A 149 18.52 -51.79 12.54
C HIS A 149 18.75 -52.88 11.47
N GLN A 150 18.70 -52.54 10.18
CA GLN A 150 19.02 -53.49 9.11
C GLN A 150 20.50 -53.91 9.12
N ALA A 151 21.43 -52.99 9.39
CA ALA A 151 22.86 -53.32 9.49
C ALA A 151 23.14 -54.33 10.63
N LYS A 152 22.53 -54.13 11.82
CA LYS A 152 22.67 -55.06 12.95
C LYS A 152 22.02 -56.42 12.73
N VAL A 153 20.92 -56.50 11.95
CA VAL A 153 20.27 -57.77 11.62
C VAL A 153 21.10 -58.57 10.60
N ILE A 154 21.72 -57.90 9.63
CA ILE A 154 22.61 -58.54 8.64
C ILE A 154 23.90 -59.07 9.32
N GLU A 155 24.44 -58.33 10.28
CA GLU A 155 25.60 -58.75 11.08
C GLU A 155 25.31 -60.01 11.92
N ASN A 156 24.18 -60.04 12.64
CA ASN A 156 23.76 -61.20 13.43
C ASN A 156 23.49 -62.45 12.57
N ASN A 157 22.92 -62.30 11.38
CA ASN A 157 22.69 -63.43 10.47
C ASN A 157 24.00 -64.01 9.94
N ASN A 158 25.02 -63.18 9.70
CA ASN A 158 26.34 -63.65 9.28
C ASN A 158 27.09 -64.37 10.41
N GLU A 159 26.93 -63.94 11.66
CA GLU A 159 27.52 -64.61 12.81
C GLU A 159 26.86 -65.99 13.08
N ASN A 160 25.53 -66.07 13.01
CA ASN A 160 24.82 -67.35 13.12
C ASN A 160 25.15 -68.32 11.98
N LYS A 161 25.33 -67.82 10.75
CA LYS A 161 25.78 -68.65 9.61
C LYS A 161 27.21 -69.16 9.80
N ARG A 162 28.11 -68.36 10.41
CA ARG A 162 29.46 -68.81 10.78
C ARG A 162 29.47 -69.85 11.91
N ARG A 163 28.57 -69.73 12.90
CA ARG A 163 28.43 -70.72 13.98
C ARG A 163 27.84 -72.04 13.48
N SER A 164 26.87 -72.00 12.57
CA SER A 164 26.30 -73.20 11.93
C SER A 164 27.33 -73.98 11.08
N MET A 165 28.32 -73.31 10.47
CA MET A 165 29.41 -74.00 9.75
C MET A 165 30.55 -74.49 10.66
N ARG A 166 30.52 -74.21 11.96
CA ARG A 166 31.57 -74.61 12.91
C ARG A 166 31.20 -75.84 13.75
N MET A 167 30.06 -76.45 13.48
CA MET A 167 29.53 -77.57 14.26
C MET A 167 29.68 -78.92 13.53
N GLU A 168 30.80 -79.14 12.82
CA GLU A 168 31.16 -80.48 12.32
C GLU A 168 32.67 -80.59 12.05
N ARG A 169 33.47 -80.47 13.12
CA ARG A 169 34.79 -81.12 13.19
C ARG A 169 35.05 -81.47 14.66
N GLU A 170 34.98 -82.76 14.96
CA GLU A 170 35.53 -83.30 16.21
C GLU A 170 37.02 -82.93 16.31
N PRO A 171 37.51 -82.50 17.48
CA PRO A 171 38.94 -82.35 17.69
C PRO A 171 39.54 -83.73 17.93
N SER A 172 40.40 -84.18 17.01
CA SER A 172 41.36 -85.23 17.34
C SER A 172 42.38 -84.68 18.33
N GLU A 173 42.68 -85.50 19.33
CA GLU A 173 43.63 -85.26 20.40
C GLU A 173 45.02 -84.84 19.92
N SER A 174 45.75 -84.24 20.87
CA SER A 174 47.19 -83.99 20.92
C SER A 174 47.68 -82.70 20.27
N THR A 175 48.04 -81.72 21.11
CA THR A 175 49.45 -81.30 21.30
C THR A 175 49.51 -80.43 22.57
N LEU A 176 50.44 -80.78 23.46
CA LEU A 176 50.73 -80.12 24.73
C LEU A 176 51.06 -78.62 24.61
N PRO A 177 50.97 -77.85 25.72
CA PRO A 177 51.18 -76.42 25.72
C PRO A 177 52.66 -76.07 25.83
N ASP A 178 53.12 -75.12 25.00
CA ASP A 178 54.40 -74.45 25.21
C ASP A 178 54.17 -73.19 26.03
N TYR A 179 54.80 -73.15 27.20
CA TYR A 179 54.79 -72.04 28.12
C TYR A 179 55.76 -70.99 27.61
N SER A 180 55.38 -69.71 27.64
CA SER A 180 56.36 -68.62 27.78
C SER A 180 55.74 -67.42 28.49
N TYR A 181 56.50 -67.00 29.49
CA TYR A 181 56.21 -66.14 30.62
C TYR A 181 56.46 -64.65 30.30
N ASP A 182 56.01 -63.80 31.22
CA ASP A 182 56.43 -62.42 31.53
C ASP A 182 56.20 -61.29 30.52
N ASN A 183 55.54 -60.20 30.95
CA ASN A 183 56.24 -58.99 31.43
C ASN A 183 55.27 -57.89 31.93
N PRO A 184 55.74 -56.83 32.62
CA PRO A 184 55.21 -56.44 33.93
C PRO A 184 54.96 -54.92 33.99
N ASN A 185 53.72 -54.45 33.99
CA ASN A 185 53.53 -53.05 34.38
C ASN A 185 52.18 -52.82 35.06
N MET A 186 52.25 -52.88 36.38
CA MET A 186 51.31 -52.24 37.30
C MET A 186 51.58 -50.72 37.36
N SER A 187 50.55 -49.99 37.81
CA SER A 187 50.52 -48.60 38.37
C SER A 187 50.40 -47.44 37.36
N HIS A 188 49.58 -46.40 37.56
CA HIS A 188 49.03 -45.77 38.78
C HIS A 188 47.58 -45.24 38.60
N SER A 189 46.91 -45.08 39.75
CA SER A 189 45.61 -44.42 39.97
C SER A 189 45.72 -42.87 39.97
N PRO A 190 44.59 -42.13 39.89
CA PRO A 190 44.57 -40.68 39.67
C PRO A 190 44.73 -39.85 40.95
N VAL A 191 45.30 -38.65 40.79
CA VAL A 191 45.39 -37.61 41.84
C VAL A 191 44.24 -36.62 41.67
N ASN A 192 43.41 -36.48 42.71
CA ASN A 192 42.48 -35.37 42.89
C ASN A 192 43.24 -34.17 43.48
N THR A 193 42.99 -32.97 42.97
CA THR A 193 43.31 -31.71 43.67
C THR A 193 42.08 -30.83 43.74
N VAL A 194 41.95 -30.22 44.93
CA VAL A 194 40.89 -29.35 45.44
C VAL A 194 40.97 -27.95 44.82
#